data_AF-A0A1N6VUW8-F1
#
_entry.id   AF-A0A1N6VUW8-F1
#
_cell.length_a   1.000
_cell.length_b   1.000
_cell.length_c   1.000
_cell.angle_alpha   90.00
_cell.angle_beta   90.00
_cell.angle_gamma   90.00
#
_symmetry.space_group_name_H-M   'P 1'
#
loop_
_entity.id
_entity.type
_entity.pdbx_description
1 polymer ?
#
loop_
_entity_poly.entity_id
_entity_poly.type
_entity_poly.pdbx_seq_one_letter_code
_entity_poly.pdbx_strand_id
1 'polypeptide(L)' 'METPSTSTPRSAYTVQQFCEAHNFTRVLFYKLMKSGHGPRIMKVGTRTLISVEAAADWRRQMEEGATVMPSRRGKR' A
#
# COMPACT_ATOMS: atom_id res chain seq x y z
N MET A 1 -5.72 -3.30 -36.66
CA MET A 1 -6.03 -4.43 -35.76
C MET A 1 -5.55 -4.04 -34.38
N GLU A 2 -6.43 -3.46 -33.58
CA GLU A 2 -6.10 -3.03 -32.22
C GLU A 2 -6.30 -4.23 -31.31
N THR A 3 -5.21 -4.78 -30.77
CA THR A 3 -5.27 -5.83 -29.77
C THR A 3 -5.52 -5.17 -28.41
N PRO A 4 -6.68 -5.36 -27.76
CA PRO A 4 -6.83 -4.92 -26.38
C PRO A 4 -5.95 -5.84 -25.53
N SER A 5 -4.80 -5.33 -25.07
CA SER A 5 -3.99 -6.03 -24.07
C SER A 5 -4.76 -5.97 -22.75
N THR A 6 -5.61 -6.97 -22.51
CA THR A 6 -6.31 -7.15 -21.24
C THR A 6 -5.28 -7.55 -20.19
N SER A 7 -4.68 -6.56 -19.53
CA SER A 7 -3.82 -6.80 -18.36
C SER A 7 -4.70 -7.35 -17.24
N THR A 8 -4.62 -8.67 -17.02
CA THR A 8 -5.34 -9.33 -15.93
C THR A 8 -5.11 -8.56 -14.63
N PRO A 9 -6.17 -8.14 -13.93
CA PRO A 9 -6.02 -7.38 -12.70
C PRO A 9 -5.28 -8.24 -11.67
N ARG A 10 -4.20 -7.69 -11.10
CA ARG A 10 -3.44 -8.37 -10.05
C ARG A 10 -4.31 -8.57 -8.82
N SER A 11 -4.44 -9.78 -8.31
CA SER A 11 -5.20 -10.07 -7.08
C SER A 11 -4.44 -9.73 -5.79
N ALA A 12 -3.10 -9.61 -5.87
CA ALA A 12 -2.26 -9.21 -4.74
C ALA A 12 -0.98 -8.49 -5.20
N TYR A 13 -0.43 -7.68 -4.30
CA TYR A 13 0.81 -6.94 -4.45
C TYR A 13 1.87 -7.48 -3.50
N THR A 14 3.13 -7.48 -3.92
CA THR A 14 4.24 -7.49 -2.97
C THR A 14 4.36 -6.14 -2.28
N VAL A 15 5.09 -6.06 -1.16
CA VAL A 15 5.40 -4.77 -0.50
C VAL A 15 6.00 -3.77 -1.49
N GLN A 16 6.90 -4.21 -2.37
CA GLN A 16 7.49 -3.34 -3.38
C GLN A 16 6.45 -2.79 -4.36
N GLN A 17 5.63 -3.68 -4.93
CA GLN A 17 4.62 -3.29 -5.89
C GLN A 17 3.57 -2.36 -5.28
N PHE A 18 3.24 -2.58 -4.00
CA PHE A 18 2.33 -1.70 -3.28
C PHE A 18 2.92 -0.29 -3.09
N CYS A 19 4.20 -0.22 -2.71
CA CYS A 19 4.94 1.04 -2.60
C CYS A 19 4.99 1.80 -3.94
N GLU A 20 5.28 1.10 -5.04
CA GLU A 20 5.31 1.68 -6.40
C GLU A 20 3.92 2.17 -6.83
N ALA A 21 2.87 1.37 -6.61
CA ALA A 21 1.51 1.72 -7.00
C ALA A 21 0.94 2.95 -6.26
N HIS A 22 1.42 3.22 -5.04
CA HIS A 22 0.96 4.32 -4.20
C HIS A 22 2.02 5.42 -4.02
N ASN A 23 3.08 5.38 -4.84
CA ASN A 23 4.14 6.38 -4.93
C ASN A 23 4.80 6.74 -3.59
N PHE A 24 5.17 5.73 -2.79
CA PHE A 24 5.93 5.94 -1.56
C PHE A 24 7.05 4.91 -1.34
N THR A 25 7.97 5.21 -0.41
CA THR A 25 9.14 4.36 -0.16
C THR A 25 8.82 3.17 0.76
N ARG A 26 9.55 2.06 0.60
CA ARG A 26 9.49 0.92 1.55
C ARG A 26 9.76 1.35 3.00
N VAL A 27 10.58 2.37 3.21
CA VAL A 27 10.84 2.92 4.55
C VAL A 27 9.57 3.52 5.15
N LEU A 28 8.77 4.24 4.36
CA LEU A 28 7.47 4.76 4.81
C LEU A 28 6.51 3.61 5.11
N PHE A 29 6.45 2.60 4.25
CA PHE A 29 5.62 1.40 4.48
C PHE A 29 5.86 0.80 5.87
N TYR A 30 7.11 0.49 6.21
CA TYR A 30 7.42 -0.12 7.49
C TYR A 30 7.18 0.81 8.68
N LYS A 31 7.31 2.13 8.50
CA LYS A 31 6.89 3.11 9.51
C LYS A 31 5.38 3.05 9.75
N LEU A 32 4.59 3.04 8.68
CA LEU A 32 3.12 2.91 8.76
C LEU A 32 2.73 1.60 9.45
N MET A 33 3.36 0.48 9.07
CA MET A 33 3.15 -0.82 9.72
C MET A 33 3.46 -0.76 11.22
N LYS A 34 4.60 -0.17 11.61
CA LYS A 34 4.99 -0.04 13.03
C LYS A 34 4.03 0.86 13.81
N SER A 35 3.49 1.89 13.17
CA SER A 35 2.51 2.80 13.76
C SER A 35 1.07 2.25 13.74
N GLY A 36 0.83 1.05 13.20
CA GLY A 36 -0.51 0.45 13.12
C GLY A 36 -1.40 1.06 12.02
N HIS A 37 -0.83 1.87 11.11
CA HIS A 37 -1.54 2.54 10.01
C HIS A 37 -1.21 1.93 8.64
N GLY A 38 -0.55 0.77 8.61
CA GLY A 38 -0.24 0.05 7.38
C GLY A 38 -1.42 -0.79 6.88
N PRO A 39 -1.41 -1.21 5.61
CA PRO A 39 -2.44 -2.11 5.08
C PRO A 39 -2.35 -3.48 5.75
N ARG A 40 -3.43 -4.25 5.65
CA ARG A 40 -3.39 -5.67 6.05
C ARG A 40 -2.44 -6.44 5.15
N ILE A 41 -1.56 -7.22 5.76
CA ILE A 41 -0.60 -8.08 5.06
C ILE A 41 -0.98 -9.55 5.24
N MET A 42 -0.71 -10.36 4.21
CA MET A 42 -0.73 -11.81 4.29
C MET A 42 0.70 -12.36 4.16
N LYS A 43 1.06 -13.32 5.00
CA LYS A 43 2.32 -14.05 4.89
C LYS A 43 2.07 -15.37 4.17
N VAL A 44 2.68 -15.57 3.01
CA VAL A 44 2.57 -16.78 2.19
C VAL A 44 3.97 -17.35 1.99
N GLY A 45 4.34 -18.33 2.81
CA GLY A 45 5.70 -18.86 2.89
C GLY A 45 6.69 -17.74 3.25
N THR A 46 7.68 -17.52 2.38
CA THR A 46 8.70 -16.47 2.55
C THR A 46 8.23 -15.09 2.06
N ARG A 47 7.05 -15.00 1.42
CA ARG A 47 6.56 -13.78 0.78
C ARG A 47 5.57 -13.06 1.67
N THR A 48 5.70 -11.72 1.70
CA THR A 48 4.67 -10.84 2.25
C THR A 48 3.89 -10.22 1.10
N LEU A 49 2.59 -10.50 1.07
CA LEU A 49 1.67 -10.02 0.05
C LEU A 49 0.60 -9.13 0.68
N ILE A 50 0.01 -8.27 -0.13
CA ILE A 50 -1.07 -7.34 0.22
C ILE A 50 -2.17 -7.59 -0.81
N SER A 51 -3.35 -8.04 -0.38
CA SER A 51 -4.44 -8.25 -1.32
C SER A 51 -4.96 -6.91 -1.86
N VAL A 52 -5.64 -6.93 -3.01
CA VAL A 52 -6.25 -5.70 -3.55
C VAL A 52 -7.27 -5.13 -2.59
N GLU A 53 -8.03 -5.98 -1.91
CA GLU A 53 -9.03 -5.57 -0.92
C GLU A 53 -8.36 -4.92 0.28
N ALA A 54 -7.24 -5.46 0.76
CA ALA A 54 -6.46 -4.85 1.83
C ALA A 54 -5.86 -3.50 1.42
N ALA A 55 -5.43 -3.36 0.16
CA ALA A 55 -4.98 -2.09 -0.39
C ALA A 55 -6.13 -1.07 -0.49
N ALA A 56 -7.32 -1.49 -0.90
CA ALA A 56 -8.50 -0.64 -1.01
C ALA A 56 -8.99 -0.17 0.36
N ASP A 57 -9.08 -1.09 1.33
CA ASP A 57 -9.40 -0.81 2.73
C ASP A 57 -8.42 0.19 3.34
N TRP A 58 -7.11 0.01 3.09
CA TRP A 58 -6.09 0.96 3.54
C TRP A 58 -6.26 2.35 2.91
N ARG A 59 -6.52 2.45 1.60
CA ARG A 59 -6.75 3.75 0.96
C ARG A 59 -7.93 4.46 1.60
N ARG A 60 -9.03 3.74 1.83
CA ARG A 60 -10.20 4.28 2.52
C ARG A 60 -9.85 4.76 3.94
N GLN A 61 -9.10 3.97 4.71
CA GLN A 61 -8.62 4.39 6.03
C GLN A 61 -7.72 5.63 5.97
N MET A 62 -6.90 5.80 4.93
CA MET A 62 -6.07 7.00 4.75
C MET A 62 -6.90 8.22 4.32
N GLU A 63 -7.94 8.01 3.52
CA GLU A 63 -8.90 9.05 3.14
C GLU A 63 -9.75 9.52 4.33
N GLU A 64 -10.24 8.58 5.14
CA GLU A 64 -10.98 8.85 6.39
C GLU A 64 -10.05 9.39 7.50
N GLY A 65 -8.81 8.92 7.53
CA GLY A 65 -7.77 9.23 8.52
C GLY A 65 -6.81 10.35 8.14
N ALA A 66 -7.03 11.08 7.03
CA ALA A 66 -6.23 12.25 6.64
C ALA A 66 -6.18 13.34 7.74
N THR A 67 -7.02 13.23 8.77
CA THR A 67 -7.00 14.05 9.99
C THR A 67 -5.91 13.66 11.02
N VAL A 68 -5.36 12.44 11.02
CA VAL A 68 -4.52 11.90 12.13
C VAL A 68 -3.04 11.68 11.83
N MET A 69 -2.55 11.87 10.60
CA MET A 69 -1.11 11.79 10.31
C MET A 69 -0.45 13.16 10.55
N PRO A 70 0.33 13.36 11.64
CA PRO A 70 1.06 14.60 11.84
C PRO A 70 2.07 14.76 10.70
N SER A 71 1.83 15.75 9.85
CA SER A 71 2.78 16.16 8.81
C SER A 71 4.14 16.40 9.46
N ARG A 72 5.16 15.61 9.05
CA ARG A 72 6.55 15.82 9.47
C ARG A 72 7.17 17.06 8.81
N ARG A 73 6.40 18.10 8.53
CA ARG A 73 6.94 19.37 8.02
C ARG A 73 7.39 20.20 9.21
N GLY A 74 8.54 19.83 9.77
CA GLY A 74 9.10 20.45 10.97
C GLY A 74 10.49 19.93 11.31
N LYS A 75 11.46 20.11 10.42
CA LYS A 75 12.85 20.41 10.80
C LYS A 75 13.53 21.08 9.61
N ARG A 76 13.66 22.41 9.73
CA ARG A 76 14.65 23.20 8.99
C ARG A 76 16.05 22.70 9.31
#